data_AF-A0A317N8C1-F1
#
_entry.id   AF-A0A317N8C1-F1
#
_cell.length_a   1.000
_cell.length_b   1.000
_cell.length_c   1.000
_cell.angle_alpha   90.00
_cell.angle_beta   90.00
_cell.angle_gamma   90.00
#
_symmetry.space_group_name_H-M   'P 1'
#
loop_
_entity.id
_entity.type
_entity.pdbx_description
1 polymer ?
#
loop_
_entity_poly.entity_id
_entity_poly.type
_entity_poly.pdbx_seq_one_letter_code
_entity_poly.pdbx_strand_id
1 'polypeptide(L)'
;MSKHTTSRHATPPEPVRYVEGFPEHLPGQRHFVCDRLSATLSPTECGVRHGVALGDTRGRHSACRDCPIGRVHAAGLSATREALQAAIQGPGGPRALCVRCGRQSGRLIGQALCVSCYNREREAKEGRNSKGKVPVTYAPLRLRRVGLEMPDGEIRWALFEAQTWLEPLLRGLAAYPGARLHAGQPGDDAPWHEMNETILHAEYRDAEGRPLAMDVEATGNHYAVRYRPALPDELPAPVVAPVSLYDPGFVADWLHHGEEGQTIGEAWRAVGFGCDTCRQGVMQARRRAGVLEVRCTGCGVAEGSDTPPEGPRAALTP
;
A
#
# COMPACT_ATOMS: atom_id res chain seq x y z
N MET A 1 37.59 15.64 -0.91
CA MET A 1 36.65 16.38 -1.77
C MET A 1 35.43 15.50 -2.00
N SER A 2 34.48 15.52 -1.06
CA SER A 2 33.29 14.67 -1.07
C SER A 2 32.24 15.26 -1.99
N LYS A 3 31.82 14.49 -3.01
CA LYS A 3 30.68 14.84 -3.85
C LYS A 3 29.40 14.51 -3.07
N HIS A 4 28.69 15.54 -2.62
CA HIS A 4 27.31 15.44 -2.16
C HIS A 4 26.45 14.84 -3.27
N THR A 5 25.84 13.70 -3.00
CA THR A 5 24.79 13.14 -3.86
C THR A 5 23.47 13.44 -3.16
N THR A 6 22.84 14.52 -3.58
CA THR A 6 21.53 14.97 -3.10
C THR A 6 20.47 13.92 -3.45
N SER A 7 19.88 13.35 -2.39
CA SER A 7 18.69 12.51 -2.46
C SER A 7 17.53 13.36 -3.01
N ARG A 8 16.92 12.94 -4.12
CA ARG A 8 15.82 13.66 -4.77
C ARG A 8 14.50 13.29 -4.09
N HIS A 9 13.82 14.30 -3.56
CA HIS A 9 12.48 14.27 -2.95
C HIS A 9 11.43 13.55 -3.80
N ALA A 10 10.47 12.89 -3.15
CA ALA A 10 9.39 12.15 -3.81
C ALA A 10 8.23 13.08 -4.22
N THR A 11 8.44 13.82 -5.30
CA THR A 11 7.38 14.44 -6.12
C THR A 11 6.52 13.32 -6.75
N PRO A 12 5.19 13.49 -6.97
CA PRO A 12 4.44 12.59 -7.86
C PRO A 12 5.26 12.35 -9.12
N PRO A 13 5.35 11.10 -9.64
CA PRO A 13 6.38 10.74 -10.62
C PRO A 13 6.33 11.75 -11.75
N GLU A 14 7.36 12.60 -11.81
CA GLU A 14 7.36 13.70 -12.74
C GLU A 14 7.24 13.12 -14.15
N PRO A 15 6.42 13.74 -15.01
CA PRO A 15 6.39 13.33 -16.40
C PRO A 15 7.82 13.39 -16.94
N VAL A 16 8.23 12.33 -17.61
CA VAL A 16 9.59 12.26 -18.14
C VAL A 16 9.74 13.33 -19.21
N ARG A 17 10.69 14.24 -19.02
CA ARG A 17 11.02 15.24 -20.03
C ARG A 17 11.86 14.59 -21.12
N TYR A 18 11.30 14.56 -22.33
CA TYR A 18 12.00 14.08 -23.52
C TYR A 18 12.65 15.24 -24.26
N VAL A 19 13.89 15.05 -24.69
CA VAL A 19 14.65 15.98 -25.52
C VAL A 19 15.08 15.28 -26.80
N GLU A 20 15.18 16.01 -27.91
CA GLU A 20 15.90 15.49 -29.08
C GLU A 20 17.38 15.45 -28.74
N GLY A 21 17.90 14.22 -28.64
CA GLY A 21 19.30 14.01 -28.36
C GLY A 21 20.05 14.03 -29.69
N PHE A 22 20.97 14.99 -29.85
CA PHE A 22 21.86 15.07 -31.01
C PHE A 22 21.11 15.25 -32.35
N PRO A 23 20.36 16.36 -32.54
CA PRO A 23 19.55 16.59 -33.75
C PRO A 23 20.37 16.57 -35.05
N GLU A 24 21.66 16.87 -34.99
CA GLU A 24 22.59 16.83 -36.12
C GLU A 24 23.02 15.41 -36.51
N HIS A 25 22.89 14.43 -35.61
CA HIS A 25 23.36 13.06 -35.82
C HIS A 25 22.21 12.03 -35.82
N LEU A 26 21.13 12.30 -35.08
CA LEU A 26 19.99 11.40 -34.87
C LEU A 26 18.68 12.20 -34.93
N PRO A 27 18.31 12.77 -36.10
CA PRO A 27 17.12 13.60 -36.23
C PRO A 27 15.85 12.82 -35.88
N GLY A 28 14.99 13.43 -35.06
CA GLY A 28 13.72 12.86 -34.61
C GLY A 28 13.82 11.84 -33.47
N GLN A 29 15.03 11.51 -32.98
CA GLN A 29 15.19 10.56 -31.88
C GLN A 29 15.10 11.23 -30.51
N ARG A 30 14.07 10.85 -29.76
CA ARG A 30 13.82 11.37 -28.41
C ARG A 30 14.60 10.58 -27.37
N HIS A 31 15.19 11.30 -26.43
CA HIS A 31 15.98 10.78 -25.33
C HIS A 31 15.50 11.39 -24.00
N PHE A 32 15.80 10.71 -22.89
CA PHE A 32 15.57 11.22 -21.55
C PHE A 32 16.69 10.81 -20.59
N VAL A 33 16.83 11.53 -19.49
CA VAL A 33 17.77 11.19 -18.42
C VAL A 33 17.10 10.19 -17.47
N CYS A 34 17.64 8.98 -17.38
CA CYS A 34 17.21 7.97 -16.43
C CYS A 34 18.03 8.10 -15.14
N ASP A 35 17.44 8.69 -14.10
CA ASP A 35 18.13 8.87 -12.81
C ASP A 35 18.55 7.54 -12.17
N ARG A 36 17.72 6.49 -12.30
CA ARG A 36 18.00 5.16 -11.72
C ARG A 36 19.27 4.51 -12.25
N LEU A 37 19.62 4.79 -13.51
CA LEU A 37 20.82 4.25 -14.16
C LEU A 37 21.90 5.31 -14.36
N SER A 38 21.61 6.57 -14.01
CA SER A 38 22.45 7.72 -14.31
C SER A 38 22.91 7.76 -15.77
N ALA A 39 21.97 7.52 -16.69
CA ALA A 39 22.24 7.37 -18.12
C ALA A 39 21.18 8.06 -18.98
N THR A 40 21.59 8.55 -20.16
CA THR A 40 20.66 9.01 -21.20
C THR A 40 20.22 7.83 -22.03
N LEU A 41 18.91 7.65 -22.19
CA LEU A 41 18.32 6.52 -22.93
C LEU A 41 17.24 7.01 -23.88
N SER A 42 17.07 6.31 -24.99
CA SER A 42 15.81 6.38 -25.74
C SER A 42 14.69 5.66 -24.97
N PRO A 43 13.41 6.04 -25.17
CA PRO A 43 12.28 5.30 -24.61
C PRO A 43 12.32 3.82 -25.00
N THR A 44 12.64 3.53 -26.27
CA THR A 44 12.73 2.16 -26.79
C THR A 44 13.76 1.33 -26.04
N GLU A 45 14.98 1.84 -25.82
CA GLU A 45 16.01 1.13 -25.05
C GLU A 45 15.62 0.93 -23.58
N CYS A 46 14.93 1.91 -22.98
CA CYS A 46 14.40 1.76 -21.63
C CYS A 46 13.36 0.63 -21.55
N GLY A 47 12.45 0.57 -22.52
CA GLY A 47 11.46 -0.51 -22.65
C GLY A 47 12.09 -1.88 -22.85
N VAL A 48 13.10 -1.99 -23.73
CA VAL A 48 13.86 -3.24 -23.95
C VAL A 48 14.57 -3.68 -22.67
N ARG A 49 15.25 -2.77 -21.98
CA ARG A 49 15.92 -3.05 -20.69
C ARG A 49 14.94 -3.51 -19.62
N HIS A 50 13.76 -2.89 -19.55
CA HIS A 50 12.68 -3.36 -18.67
C HIS A 50 12.26 -4.80 -19.03
N GLY A 51 12.08 -5.10 -20.32
CA GLY A 51 11.80 -6.46 -20.79
C GLY A 51 12.86 -7.49 -20.39
N VAL A 52 14.15 -7.16 -20.55
CA VAL A 52 15.27 -8.00 -20.10
C VAL A 52 15.24 -8.19 -18.58
N ALA A 53 14.92 -7.14 -17.82
CA ALA A 53 14.84 -7.21 -16.36
C ALA A 53 13.75 -8.15 -15.84
N LEU A 54 12.66 -8.33 -16.60
CA LEU A 54 11.61 -9.31 -16.27
C LEU A 54 12.12 -10.75 -16.34
N GLY A 55 13.04 -11.05 -17.26
CA GLY A 55 13.64 -12.38 -17.42
C GLY A 55 14.93 -12.63 -16.64
N ASP A 56 15.51 -11.59 -16.01
CA ASP A 56 16.86 -11.68 -15.43
C ASP A 56 16.91 -12.31 -14.03
N THR A 57 17.00 -13.63 -13.95
CA THR A 57 17.08 -14.36 -12.67
C THR A 57 18.32 -14.03 -11.82
N ARG A 58 19.33 -13.36 -12.39
CA ARG A 58 20.60 -13.02 -11.71
C ARG A 58 20.64 -11.60 -11.15
N GLY A 59 19.56 -10.83 -11.28
CA GLY A 59 19.40 -9.53 -10.61
C GLY A 59 20.26 -8.38 -11.16
N ARG A 60 20.95 -8.56 -12.29
CA ARG A 60 21.80 -7.55 -12.95
C ARG A 60 21.00 -6.32 -13.41
N HIS A 61 19.70 -6.49 -13.66
CA HIS A 61 18.79 -5.42 -14.10
C HIS A 61 17.70 -5.11 -13.05
N SER A 62 17.97 -5.39 -11.77
CA SER A 62 17.00 -5.20 -10.67
C SER A 62 16.44 -3.78 -10.58
N ALA A 63 17.20 -2.74 -10.94
CA ALA A 63 16.75 -1.35 -10.97
C ALA A 63 15.58 -1.09 -11.96
N CYS A 64 15.49 -1.92 -13.00
CA CYS A 64 14.53 -1.79 -14.09
C CYS A 64 13.31 -2.70 -13.95
N ARG A 65 13.38 -3.76 -13.13
CA ARG A 65 12.33 -4.80 -13.02
C ARG A 65 10.95 -4.24 -12.64
N ASP A 66 10.92 -3.33 -11.68
CA ASP A 66 9.70 -2.69 -11.17
C ASP A 66 9.67 -1.19 -11.51
N CYS A 67 10.28 -0.79 -12.63
CA CYS A 67 10.34 0.60 -13.00
C CYS A 67 9.05 1.01 -13.73
N PRO A 68 8.25 1.97 -13.20
CA PRO A 68 7.03 2.41 -13.88
C PRO A 68 7.35 3.08 -15.21
N ILE A 69 8.43 3.86 -15.30
CA ILE A 69 8.89 4.45 -16.58
C ILE A 69 9.20 3.35 -17.60
N GLY A 70 10.00 2.35 -17.20
CA GLY A 70 10.35 1.23 -18.07
C GLY A 70 9.13 0.43 -18.55
N ARG A 71 8.12 0.28 -17.69
CA ARG A 71 6.84 -0.35 -18.04
C ARG A 71 6.05 0.46 -19.07
N VAL A 72 5.94 1.77 -18.87
CA VAL A 72 5.27 2.67 -19.82
C VAL A 72 5.99 2.65 -21.18
N HIS A 73 7.33 2.71 -21.18
CA HIS A 73 8.11 2.67 -22.41
C HIS A 73 8.06 1.30 -23.10
N ALA A 74 8.02 0.20 -22.35
CA ALA A 74 7.82 -1.14 -22.93
C ALA A 74 6.46 -1.29 -23.61
N ALA A 75 5.45 -0.53 -23.18
CA ALA A 75 4.15 -0.42 -23.85
C ALA A 75 4.15 0.55 -25.04
N GLY A 76 5.29 1.14 -25.40
CA GLY A 76 5.41 2.13 -26.48
C GLY A 76 4.78 3.49 -26.16
N LEU A 77 4.48 3.74 -24.88
CA LEU A 77 3.82 4.97 -24.44
C LEU A 77 4.83 6.01 -23.95
N SER A 78 4.40 7.28 -23.98
CA SER A 78 5.12 8.34 -23.29
C SER A 78 4.81 8.30 -21.79
N ALA A 79 5.84 8.49 -20.96
CA ALA A 79 5.75 8.52 -19.51
C ALA A 79 5.16 9.84 -19.02
N THR A 80 3.90 10.09 -19.37
CA THR A 80 3.06 11.13 -18.78
C THR A 80 2.71 10.75 -17.34
N ARG A 81 2.19 11.71 -16.58
CA ARG A 81 1.77 11.49 -15.19
C ARG A 81 0.71 10.39 -15.11
N GLU A 82 -0.27 10.39 -16.00
CA GLU A 82 -1.38 9.43 -16.04
C GLU A 82 -0.88 8.03 -16.41
N ALA A 83 0.02 7.93 -17.39
CA ALA A 83 0.61 6.66 -17.80
C ALA A 83 1.49 6.07 -16.70
N LEU A 84 2.26 6.90 -16.00
CA LEU A 84 3.06 6.48 -14.85
C LEU A 84 2.18 6.02 -13.69
N GLN A 85 1.10 6.75 -13.39
CA GLN A 85 0.13 6.36 -12.38
C GLN A 85 -0.53 5.03 -12.73
N ALA A 86 -0.98 4.85 -13.97
CA ALA A 86 -1.55 3.60 -14.46
C ALA A 86 -0.53 2.45 -14.43
N ALA A 87 0.74 2.72 -14.74
CA ALA A 87 1.81 1.72 -14.69
C ALA A 87 2.15 1.29 -13.26
N ILE A 88 2.11 2.21 -12.29
CA ILE A 88 2.24 1.92 -10.86
C ILE A 88 1.06 1.08 -10.39
N GLN A 89 -0.16 1.39 -10.85
CA GLN A 89 -1.39 0.65 -10.52
C GLN A 89 -1.57 -0.65 -11.32
N GLY A 90 -0.79 -0.85 -12.39
CA GLY A 90 -0.80 -2.03 -13.27
C GLY A 90 -0.23 -3.29 -12.59
N PRO A 91 0.09 -4.38 -13.32
CA PRO A 91 0.38 -5.72 -12.78
C PRO A 91 1.67 -5.88 -11.92
N GLY A 92 2.20 -4.78 -11.36
CA GLY A 92 3.22 -4.75 -10.29
C GLY A 92 2.89 -3.75 -9.17
N GLY A 93 1.69 -3.18 -9.17
CA GLY A 93 1.14 -2.38 -8.08
C GLY A 93 0.59 -3.25 -6.95
N PRO A 94 -0.23 -2.69 -6.05
CA PRO A 94 -0.88 -3.42 -4.96
C PRO A 94 -1.58 -4.72 -5.40
N ARG A 95 -2.04 -4.76 -6.66
CA ARG A 95 -2.70 -5.92 -7.29
C ARG A 95 -1.78 -7.12 -7.60
N ALA A 96 -0.46 -6.95 -7.53
CA ALA A 96 0.51 -8.05 -7.64
C ALA A 96 0.95 -8.59 -6.28
N LEU A 97 0.41 -8.04 -5.18
CA LEU A 97 0.74 -8.44 -3.82
C LEU A 97 -0.25 -9.50 -3.36
N CYS A 98 0.27 -10.53 -2.71
CA CYS A 98 -0.57 -11.38 -1.88
C CYS A 98 -1.14 -10.53 -0.75
N VAL A 99 -2.47 -10.41 -0.66
CA VAL A 99 -3.12 -9.59 0.38
C VAL A 99 -2.79 -10.03 1.80
N ARG A 100 -2.44 -11.32 1.97
CA ARG A 100 -2.16 -11.93 3.28
C ARG A 100 -0.73 -11.79 3.76
N CYS A 101 0.24 -12.01 2.87
CA CYS A 101 1.65 -11.97 3.26
C CYS A 101 2.41 -10.77 2.70
N GLY A 102 1.77 -9.95 1.87
CA GLY A 102 2.34 -8.74 1.27
C GLY A 102 3.42 -8.98 0.22
N ARG A 103 3.78 -10.24 -0.06
CA ARG A 103 4.80 -10.56 -1.07
C ARG A 103 4.26 -10.35 -2.49
N GLN A 104 5.10 -9.81 -3.36
CA GLN A 104 4.87 -9.86 -4.79
C GLN A 104 4.82 -11.32 -5.27
N SER A 105 3.85 -11.64 -6.11
CA SER A 105 3.70 -12.98 -6.68
C SER A 105 3.28 -12.88 -8.14
N GLY A 106 4.01 -13.56 -9.03
CA GLY A 106 3.62 -13.66 -10.45
C GLY A 106 2.32 -14.45 -10.68
N ARG A 107 1.86 -15.19 -9.66
CA ARG A 107 0.58 -15.91 -9.67
C ARG A 107 -0.17 -15.68 -8.37
N LEU A 108 -1.39 -15.14 -8.48
CA LEU A 108 -2.34 -15.00 -7.38
C LEU A 108 -3.58 -15.84 -7.63
N ILE A 109 -3.99 -16.63 -6.63
CA ILE A 109 -5.23 -17.38 -6.60
C ILE A 109 -6.36 -16.43 -6.22
N GLY A 110 -7.43 -16.41 -7.02
CA GLY A 110 -8.55 -15.48 -6.84
C GLY A 110 -8.12 -14.01 -6.89
N GLN A 111 -7.00 -13.70 -7.56
CA GLN A 111 -6.40 -12.36 -7.63
C GLN A 111 -6.05 -11.75 -6.26
N ALA A 112 -5.94 -12.57 -5.20
CA ALA A 112 -5.74 -12.09 -3.83
C ALA A 112 -4.59 -12.79 -3.10
N LEU A 113 -4.51 -14.12 -3.15
CA LEU A 113 -3.56 -14.90 -2.35
C LEU A 113 -2.46 -15.52 -3.20
N CYS A 114 -1.21 -15.52 -2.74
CA CYS A 114 -0.19 -16.37 -3.35
C CYS A 114 -0.51 -17.85 -3.08
N VAL A 115 0.06 -18.74 -3.91
CA VAL A 115 -0.15 -20.20 -3.81
C VAL A 115 0.16 -20.72 -2.40
N SER A 116 1.21 -20.21 -1.75
CA SER A 116 1.57 -20.63 -0.39
C SER A 116 0.51 -20.25 0.66
N CYS A 117 -0.02 -19.02 0.62
CA CYS A 117 -1.06 -18.58 1.54
C CYS A 117 -2.38 -19.32 1.30
N TYR A 118 -2.73 -19.55 0.03
CA TYR A 118 -3.90 -20.35 -0.35
C TYR A 118 -3.80 -21.79 0.16
N ASN A 119 -2.65 -22.46 -0.05
CA ASN A 119 -2.44 -23.82 0.41
C ASN A 119 -2.50 -23.94 1.92
N ARG A 120 -1.90 -22.99 2.67
CA ARG A 120 -1.98 -22.99 4.15
C ARG A 120 -3.41 -22.88 4.66
N GLU A 121 -4.25 -22.09 3.99
CA GLU A 121 -5.69 -22.02 4.32
C GLU A 121 -6.41 -23.34 4.01
N ARG A 122 -6.10 -23.97 2.88
CA ARG A 122 -6.64 -25.30 2.55
C ARG A 122 -6.20 -26.36 3.57
N GLU A 123 -4.92 -26.41 3.91
CA GLU A 123 -4.38 -27.35 4.91
C GLU A 123 -5.08 -27.18 6.26
N ALA A 124 -5.31 -25.94 6.70
CA ALA A 124 -6.03 -25.66 7.93
C ALA A 124 -7.51 -26.09 7.88
N LYS A 125 -8.20 -25.84 6.76
CA LYS A 125 -9.58 -26.31 6.55
C LYS A 125 -9.69 -27.83 6.51
N GLU A 126 -8.70 -28.50 5.94
CA GLU A 126 -8.64 -29.97 5.87
C GLU A 126 -8.08 -30.62 7.16
N GLY A 127 -7.59 -29.81 8.11
CA GLY A 127 -6.97 -30.28 9.35
C GLY A 127 -5.64 -31.02 9.17
N ARG A 128 -5.06 -31.00 7.96
CA ARG A 128 -3.84 -31.73 7.62
C ARG A 128 -2.97 -30.96 6.63
N ASN A 129 -1.68 -30.93 6.88
CA ASN A 129 -0.70 -30.39 5.95
C ASN A 129 -0.29 -31.43 4.88
N SER A 130 0.54 -31.01 3.93
CA SER A 130 1.12 -31.89 2.91
C SER A 130 1.85 -33.14 3.43
N LYS A 131 2.21 -33.19 4.72
CA LYS A 131 2.82 -34.35 5.40
C LYS A 131 1.84 -35.14 6.27
N GLY A 132 0.53 -34.85 6.18
CA GLY A 132 -0.52 -35.51 6.95
C GLY A 132 -0.60 -35.10 8.42
N LYS A 133 0.11 -34.05 8.84
CA LYS A 133 0.10 -33.56 10.23
C LYS A 133 -0.81 -32.34 10.40
N VAL A 134 -1.32 -32.11 11.61
CA VAL A 134 -2.12 -30.93 11.93
C VAL A 134 -1.31 -29.63 11.69
N PRO A 135 -1.83 -28.65 10.93
CA PRO A 135 -1.17 -27.36 10.74
C PRO A 135 -1.16 -26.55 12.04
N VAL A 136 0.02 -26.23 12.57
CA VAL A 136 0.17 -25.47 13.83
C VAL A 136 0.43 -23.98 13.64
N THR A 137 0.85 -23.55 12.45
CA THR A 137 1.23 -22.16 12.18
C THR A 137 0.12 -21.33 11.55
N TYR A 138 -1.08 -21.89 11.40
CA TYR A 138 -2.19 -21.22 10.74
C TYR A 138 -2.95 -20.34 11.73
N ALA A 139 -3.06 -19.04 11.43
CA ALA A 139 -3.93 -18.13 12.17
C ALA A 139 -5.36 -18.22 11.61
N PRO A 140 -6.39 -18.46 12.46
CA PRO A 140 -7.78 -18.40 12.04
C PRO A 140 -8.16 -17.06 11.40
N LEU A 141 -9.10 -17.10 10.46
CA LEU A 141 -9.66 -15.88 9.89
C LEU A 141 -10.52 -15.17 10.95
N ARG A 142 -10.39 -13.85 11.02
CA ARG A 142 -11.22 -12.99 11.85
C ARG A 142 -11.78 -11.87 10.97
N LEU A 143 -12.98 -11.39 11.30
CA LEU A 143 -13.49 -10.17 10.68
C LEU A 143 -12.62 -9.00 11.12
N ARG A 144 -12.06 -8.29 10.14
CA ARG A 144 -11.25 -7.09 10.35
C ARG A 144 -11.82 -5.95 9.53
N ARG A 145 -11.88 -4.76 10.14
CA ARG A 145 -12.43 -3.56 9.53
C ARG A 145 -11.36 -2.74 8.82
N VAL A 146 -11.77 -2.01 7.79
CA VAL A 146 -11.04 -0.90 7.18
C VAL A 146 -11.99 0.28 7.00
N GLY A 147 -11.52 1.49 7.31
CA GLY A 147 -12.18 2.74 6.95
C GLY A 147 -11.67 3.24 5.60
N LEU A 148 -12.58 3.70 4.75
CA LEU A 148 -12.30 4.18 3.40
C LEU A 148 -13.03 5.50 3.16
N GLU A 149 -12.31 6.55 2.80
CA GLU A 149 -12.87 7.78 2.27
C GLU A 149 -13.05 7.63 0.76
N MET A 150 -14.30 7.69 0.32
CA MET A 150 -14.70 7.60 -1.07
C MET A 150 -14.41 8.92 -1.83
N PRO A 151 -14.37 8.92 -3.17
CA PRO A 151 -14.08 10.13 -3.94
C PRO A 151 -15.06 11.29 -3.74
N ASP A 152 -16.28 11.00 -3.30
CA ASP A 152 -17.33 11.97 -2.94
C ASP A 152 -17.21 12.48 -1.48
N GLY A 153 -16.21 12.01 -0.74
CA GLY A 153 -15.98 12.36 0.67
C GLY A 153 -16.72 11.47 1.66
N GLU A 154 -17.55 10.51 1.22
CA GLU A 154 -18.23 9.57 2.12
C GLU A 154 -17.21 8.68 2.84
N ILE A 155 -17.33 8.54 4.17
CA ILE A 155 -16.57 7.52 4.90
C ILE A 155 -17.35 6.20 4.91
N ARG A 156 -16.76 5.18 4.29
CA ARG A 156 -17.29 3.83 4.21
C ARG A 156 -16.47 2.86 5.06
N TRP A 157 -17.18 2.03 5.80
CA TRP A 157 -16.60 0.96 6.62
C TRP A 157 -16.85 -0.39 5.97
N ALA A 158 -15.80 -1.21 5.85
CA ALA A 158 -15.88 -2.55 5.28
C ALA A 158 -15.22 -3.60 6.19
N LEU A 159 -15.83 -4.78 6.30
CA LEU A 159 -15.29 -5.93 7.01
C LEU A 159 -14.83 -7.02 6.02
N PHE A 160 -13.66 -7.57 6.30
CA PHE A 160 -13.08 -8.68 5.56
C PHE A 160 -12.68 -9.80 6.51
N GLU A 161 -12.95 -11.05 6.14
CA GLU A 161 -12.29 -12.19 6.75
C GLU A 161 -10.79 -12.15 6.43
N ALA A 162 -9.96 -12.05 7.47
CA ALA A 162 -8.53 -11.78 7.35
C ALA A 162 -7.74 -12.42 8.49
N GLN A 163 -6.52 -12.88 8.20
CA GLN A 163 -5.55 -13.31 9.22
C GLN A 163 -4.76 -12.11 9.74
N THR A 164 -4.38 -11.21 8.84
CA THR A 164 -3.48 -10.09 9.13
C THR A 164 -4.19 -8.75 8.99
N TRP A 165 -3.63 -7.70 9.61
CA TRP A 165 -4.12 -6.32 9.46
C TRP A 165 -3.84 -5.73 8.07
N LEU A 166 -2.93 -6.31 7.30
CA LEU A 166 -2.66 -5.91 5.91
C LEU A 166 -3.83 -6.24 4.95
N GLU A 167 -4.45 -7.40 5.13
CA GLU A 167 -5.52 -7.90 4.26
C GLU A 167 -6.67 -6.91 4.07
N PRO A 168 -7.31 -6.36 5.12
CA PRO A 168 -8.40 -5.42 4.95
C PRO A 168 -7.97 -4.12 4.24
N LEU A 169 -6.72 -3.66 4.40
CA LEU A 169 -6.20 -2.49 3.67
C LEU A 169 -6.14 -2.74 2.16
N LEU A 170 -5.46 -3.83 1.76
CA LEU A 170 -5.29 -4.17 0.35
C LEU A 170 -6.62 -4.56 -0.30
N ARG A 171 -7.47 -5.30 0.41
CA ARG A 171 -8.79 -5.70 -0.10
C ARG A 171 -9.75 -4.51 -0.19
N GLY A 172 -9.71 -3.59 0.78
CA GLY A 172 -10.50 -2.36 0.75
C GLY A 172 -10.15 -1.47 -0.45
N LEU A 173 -8.86 -1.16 -0.63
CA LEU A 173 -8.38 -0.38 -1.79
C LEU A 173 -8.68 -1.07 -3.13
N ALA A 174 -8.69 -2.40 -3.18
CA ALA A 174 -9.03 -3.14 -4.38
C ALA A 174 -10.55 -3.15 -4.67
N ALA A 175 -11.38 -3.26 -3.63
CA ALA A 175 -12.84 -3.29 -3.73
C ALA A 175 -13.45 -1.92 -4.08
N TYR A 176 -12.79 -0.83 -3.65
CA TYR A 176 -13.24 0.54 -3.88
C TYR A 176 -12.16 1.36 -4.60
N PRO A 177 -12.03 1.24 -5.94
CA PRO A 177 -11.07 2.01 -6.70
C PRO A 177 -11.24 3.52 -6.50
N GLY A 178 -10.14 4.22 -6.24
CA GLY A 178 -10.14 5.67 -5.99
C GLY A 178 -10.37 6.05 -4.53
N ALA A 179 -10.77 5.11 -3.66
CA ALA A 179 -10.88 5.36 -2.24
C ALA A 179 -9.51 5.58 -1.57
N ARG A 180 -9.52 6.33 -0.47
CA ARG A 180 -8.38 6.60 0.40
C ARG A 180 -8.61 5.89 1.73
N LEU A 181 -7.58 5.32 2.33
CA LEU A 181 -7.62 4.79 3.69
C LEU A 181 -7.97 5.91 4.67
N HIS A 182 -8.91 5.63 5.56
CA HIS A 182 -9.35 6.55 6.60
C HIS A 182 -8.84 6.06 7.95
N ALA A 183 -8.00 6.87 8.60
CA ALA A 183 -7.36 6.54 9.89
C ALA A 183 -8.30 6.63 11.09
N GLY A 184 -9.50 7.15 10.90
CA GLY A 184 -10.42 7.32 12.00
C GLY A 184 -11.12 6.04 12.43
N GLN A 185 -12.12 6.23 13.26
CA GLN A 185 -13.10 5.26 13.72
C GLN A 185 -14.52 5.76 13.47
N PRO A 186 -15.51 4.84 13.45
CA PRO A 186 -16.91 5.24 13.50
C PRO A 186 -17.17 6.15 14.72
N GLY A 187 -17.69 7.34 14.47
CA GLY A 187 -17.98 8.31 15.53
C GLY A 187 -16.81 9.22 15.93
N ASP A 188 -15.71 9.27 15.17
CA ASP A 188 -14.55 10.13 15.46
C ASP A 188 -14.79 11.63 15.49
N ASP A 189 -15.95 12.11 15.03
CA ASP A 189 -16.39 13.48 15.28
C ASP A 189 -16.78 13.70 16.78
N ALA A 190 -16.66 12.68 17.63
CA ALA A 190 -16.99 12.73 19.05
C ALA A 190 -15.81 13.23 19.91
N PRO A 191 -16.05 14.16 20.85
CA PRO A 191 -15.03 14.86 21.64
C PRO A 191 -14.23 14.02 22.66
N TRP A 192 -14.38 12.70 22.69
CA TRP A 192 -13.69 11.82 23.64
C TRP A 192 -12.24 11.47 23.24
N HIS A 193 -11.82 11.84 22.02
CA HIS A 193 -10.49 11.54 21.49
C HIS A 193 -9.36 12.35 22.18
N GLU A 194 -9.70 13.42 22.91
CA GLU A 194 -8.73 14.25 23.66
C GLU A 194 -8.33 13.65 25.02
N MET A 195 -9.02 12.61 25.52
CA MET A 195 -8.88 12.20 26.94
C MET A 195 -8.26 10.84 27.21
N ASN A 196 -7.92 10.01 26.21
CA ASN A 196 -7.35 8.69 26.51
C ASN A 196 -6.39 8.15 25.44
N GLU A 197 -5.10 8.41 25.63
CA GLU A 197 -3.99 7.83 24.86
C GLU A 197 -3.83 6.30 25.04
N THR A 198 -4.65 5.66 25.88
CA THR A 198 -4.40 4.29 26.37
C THR A 198 -5.52 3.27 26.18
N ILE A 199 -6.69 3.64 25.63
CA ILE A 199 -7.81 2.69 25.52
C ILE A 199 -7.78 2.00 24.15
N LEU A 200 -7.19 0.81 24.10
CA LEU A 200 -7.15 -0.07 22.92
C LEU A 200 -8.47 -0.83 22.66
N HIS A 201 -9.50 -0.63 23.48
CA HIS A 201 -10.80 -1.31 23.40
C HIS A 201 -11.98 -0.41 23.87
N ALA A 202 -12.23 0.72 23.21
CA ALA A 202 -13.37 1.64 23.45
C ALA A 202 -14.66 1.34 22.63
N GLU A 203 -15.77 1.06 23.32
CA GLU A 203 -17.12 0.94 22.75
C GLU A 203 -17.49 2.20 21.94
N TYR A 204 -18.02 2.03 20.72
CA TYR A 204 -18.39 3.17 19.87
C TYR A 204 -19.64 3.87 20.37
N ARG A 205 -19.58 5.20 20.45
CA ARG A 205 -20.68 6.05 20.91
C ARG A 205 -20.87 7.24 19.96
N ASP A 206 -22.10 7.73 19.85
CA ASP A 206 -22.39 8.99 19.15
C ASP A 206 -21.99 10.22 19.99
N ALA A 207 -22.21 11.42 19.45
CA ALA A 207 -21.88 12.68 20.13
C ALA A 207 -22.66 12.87 21.45
N GLU A 208 -23.82 12.23 21.60
CA GLU A 208 -24.62 12.23 22.82
C GLU A 208 -24.22 11.11 23.79
N GLY A 209 -23.20 10.31 23.47
CA GLY A 209 -22.69 9.23 24.29
C GLY A 209 -23.52 7.94 24.21
N ARG A 210 -24.48 7.82 23.29
CA ARG A 210 -25.27 6.59 23.10
C ARG A 210 -24.46 5.56 22.32
N PRO A 211 -24.50 4.28 22.70
CA PRO A 211 -23.74 3.25 22.00
C PRO A 211 -24.22 3.05 20.57
N LEU A 212 -23.29 2.83 19.65
CA LEU A 212 -23.59 2.50 18.26
C LEU A 212 -23.67 0.97 18.09
N ALA A 213 -24.73 0.48 17.47
CA ALA A 213 -24.86 -0.87 16.94
C ALA A 213 -24.38 -0.95 15.48
N MET A 214 -24.03 -2.16 15.04
CA MET A 214 -23.46 -2.42 13.72
C MET A 214 -24.46 -3.16 12.83
N ASP A 215 -24.88 -2.51 11.74
CA ASP A 215 -25.60 -3.16 10.64
C ASP A 215 -24.59 -3.62 9.60
N VAL A 216 -24.70 -4.89 9.20
CA VAL A 216 -23.76 -5.54 8.29
C VAL A 216 -24.52 -6.03 7.06
N GLU A 217 -24.14 -5.54 5.90
CA GLU A 217 -24.70 -5.94 4.61
C GLU A 217 -23.65 -6.70 3.80
N ALA A 218 -24.00 -7.90 3.31
CA ALA A 218 -23.09 -8.67 2.46
C ALA A 218 -22.94 -7.99 1.09
N THR A 219 -21.70 -7.74 0.68
CA THR A 219 -21.37 -7.09 -0.60
C THR A 219 -20.30 -7.90 -1.32
N GLY A 220 -20.74 -8.86 -2.15
CA GLY A 220 -19.83 -9.73 -2.90
C GLY A 220 -18.94 -10.57 -1.97
N ASN A 221 -17.68 -10.18 -1.80
CA ASN A 221 -16.67 -10.91 -1.01
C ASN A 221 -16.32 -10.27 0.34
N HIS A 222 -17.08 -9.28 0.77
CA HIS A 222 -16.89 -8.53 2.01
C HIS A 222 -18.23 -8.08 2.55
N TYR A 223 -18.21 -7.39 3.69
CA TYR A 223 -19.41 -6.81 4.26
C TYR A 223 -19.28 -5.30 4.35
N ALA A 224 -20.28 -4.58 3.83
CA ALA A 224 -20.44 -3.16 4.11
C ALA A 224 -21.00 -3.00 5.52
N VAL A 225 -20.51 -1.99 6.23
CA VAL A 225 -20.91 -1.72 7.60
C VAL A 225 -21.53 -0.34 7.71
N ARG A 226 -22.69 -0.27 8.37
CA ARG A 226 -23.34 0.97 8.79
C ARG A 226 -23.47 0.98 10.30
N TYR A 227 -23.32 2.15 10.89
CA TYR A 227 -23.47 2.35 12.33
C TYR A 227 -24.71 3.19 12.60
N ARG A 228 -25.42 2.82 13.66
CA ARG A 228 -26.60 3.53 14.15
C ARG A 228 -26.67 3.42 15.67
N PRO A 229 -27.40 4.29 16.37
CA PRO A 229 -27.66 4.08 17.79
C PRO A 229 -28.25 2.69 18.06
N ALA A 230 -27.78 2.04 19.12
CA ALA A 230 -28.27 0.74 19.54
C ALA A 230 -29.73 0.82 20.00
N LEU A 231 -30.52 -0.19 19.62
CA LEU A 231 -31.88 -0.38 20.15
C LEU A 231 -31.82 -1.03 21.55
N PRO A 232 -32.90 -0.98 22.36
CA PRO A 232 -32.90 -1.42 23.76
C PRO A 232 -32.36 -2.83 24.05
N ASP A 233 -32.35 -3.73 23.06
CA ASP A 233 -31.92 -5.12 23.20
C ASP A 233 -30.70 -5.48 22.34
N GLU A 234 -30.07 -4.50 21.70
CA GLU A 234 -28.91 -4.72 20.85
C GLU A 234 -27.60 -4.51 21.60
N LEU A 235 -26.62 -5.33 21.23
CA LEU A 235 -25.27 -5.16 21.73
C LEU A 235 -24.53 -4.05 20.96
N PRO A 236 -23.76 -3.21 21.67
CA PRO A 236 -22.88 -2.23 21.05
C PRO A 236 -21.88 -2.87 20.09
N ALA A 237 -21.45 -2.08 19.11
CA ALA A 237 -20.46 -2.50 18.14
C ALA A 237 -19.12 -2.82 18.81
N PRO A 238 -18.46 -3.92 18.40
CA PRO A 238 -17.19 -4.32 18.98
C PRO A 238 -16.07 -3.36 18.57
N VAL A 239 -15.19 -3.07 19.53
CA VAL A 239 -14.06 -2.19 19.32
C VAL A 239 -12.97 -2.86 18.50
N VAL A 240 -12.51 -2.18 17.46
CA VAL A 240 -11.35 -2.62 16.69
C VAL A 240 -10.40 -1.45 16.47
N ALA A 241 -9.10 -1.73 16.40
CA ALA A 241 -8.09 -0.71 16.13
C ALA A 241 -8.36 0.02 14.80
N PRO A 242 -8.07 1.33 14.71
CA PRO A 242 -8.25 2.09 13.49
C PRO A 242 -7.24 1.65 12.43
N VAL A 243 -7.40 2.17 11.21
CA VAL A 243 -6.36 2.00 10.19
C VAL A 243 -5.13 2.80 10.59
N SER A 244 -4.03 2.11 10.85
CA SER A 244 -2.74 2.73 11.14
C SER A 244 -2.14 3.36 9.89
N LEU A 245 -2.15 4.70 9.82
CA LEU A 245 -1.50 5.48 8.78
C LEU A 245 -0.24 6.14 9.35
N TYR A 246 0.88 5.97 8.66
CA TYR A 246 2.17 6.51 9.08
C TYR A 246 2.97 6.99 7.88
N ASP A 247 4.00 7.78 8.14
CA ASP A 247 5.06 8.06 7.18
C ASP A 247 6.04 6.87 7.12
N PRO A 248 6.81 6.72 6.02
CA PRO A 248 7.75 5.62 5.88
C PRO A 248 8.86 5.56 6.95
N GLY A 249 9.28 6.71 7.49
CA GLY A 249 10.35 6.79 8.49
C GLY A 249 9.88 6.21 9.82
N PHE A 250 8.69 6.59 10.29
CA PHE A 250 8.11 5.97 11.48
C PHE A 250 7.98 4.45 11.32
N VAL A 251 7.54 3.97 10.16
CA VAL A 251 7.41 2.53 9.91
C VAL A 251 8.77 1.84 9.85
N ALA A 252 9.81 2.49 9.34
CA ALA A 252 11.17 1.96 9.36
C ALA A 252 11.68 1.81 10.78
N ASP A 253 11.54 2.82 11.64
CA ASP A 253 11.92 2.78 13.05
C ASP A 253 11.14 1.71 13.82
N TRP A 254 9.81 1.66 13.61
CA TRP A 254 8.95 0.64 14.21
C TRP A 254 9.42 -0.78 13.87
N LEU A 255 9.67 -1.03 12.57
CA LEU A 255 10.13 -2.33 12.11
C LEU A 255 11.57 -2.61 12.57
N HIS A 256 12.42 -1.61 12.71
CA HIS A 256 13.78 -1.80 13.22
C HIS A 256 13.77 -2.41 14.63
N HIS A 257 12.84 -1.97 15.48
CA HIS A 257 12.71 -2.43 16.86
C HIS A 257 11.72 -3.59 17.05
N GLY A 258 10.78 -3.79 16.12
CA GLY A 258 9.74 -4.81 16.21
C GLY A 258 10.17 -6.20 15.70
N GLU A 259 9.54 -7.24 16.24
CA GLU A 259 9.71 -8.63 15.76
C GLU A 259 9.35 -8.79 14.28
N GLU A 260 8.37 -8.02 13.78
CA GLU A 260 7.97 -8.08 12.37
C GLU A 260 9.13 -7.72 11.44
N GLY A 261 9.96 -6.73 11.79
CA GLY A 261 11.09 -6.29 10.97
C GLY A 261 12.27 -7.27 10.95
N GLN A 262 12.35 -8.19 11.91
CA GLN A 262 13.29 -9.31 11.87
C GLN A 262 12.94 -10.32 10.77
N THR A 263 11.67 -10.38 10.37
CA THR A 263 11.18 -11.26 9.29
C THR A 263 11.28 -10.65 7.90
N ILE A 264 11.71 -9.38 7.80
CA ILE A 264 11.83 -8.66 6.53
C ILE A 264 13.15 -9.05 5.85
N GLY A 265 13.03 -9.69 4.69
CA GLY A 265 14.14 -10.08 3.83
C GLY A 265 14.43 -9.08 2.71
N GLU A 266 15.21 -9.50 1.71
CA GLU A 266 15.68 -8.62 0.63
C GLU A 266 14.61 -8.20 -0.39
N ALA A 267 13.55 -8.98 -0.49
CA ALA A 267 12.44 -8.69 -1.39
C ALA A 267 11.44 -7.72 -0.74
N TRP A 268 10.88 -6.81 -1.55
CA TRP A 268 9.79 -5.94 -1.11
C TRP A 268 8.58 -6.77 -0.66
N ARG A 269 8.08 -6.44 0.54
CA ARG A 269 6.90 -7.06 1.15
C ARG A 269 6.05 -5.96 1.77
N ALA A 270 4.74 -5.97 1.50
CA ALA A 270 3.81 -5.10 2.18
C ALA A 270 3.63 -5.49 3.65
N VAL A 271 3.48 -4.47 4.50
CA VAL A 271 3.27 -4.56 5.95
C VAL A 271 1.94 -3.91 6.32
N GLY A 272 1.44 -4.17 7.53
CA GLY A 272 0.09 -3.79 7.98
C GLY A 272 -0.14 -2.29 8.23
N PHE A 273 0.55 -1.40 7.52
CA PHE A 273 0.47 0.06 7.68
C PHE A 273 0.06 0.72 6.38
N GLY A 274 -0.88 1.66 6.45
CA GLY A 274 -1.22 2.55 5.34
C GLY A 274 -0.28 3.75 5.26
N CYS A 275 -0.23 4.39 4.09
CA CYS A 275 0.53 5.62 3.90
C CYS A 275 -0.30 6.85 4.28
N ASP A 276 0.20 7.67 5.20
CA ASP A 276 -0.43 8.93 5.61
C ASP A 276 -0.50 9.98 4.48
N THR A 277 0.50 9.98 3.59
CA THR A 277 0.68 10.98 2.54
C THR A 277 -0.38 10.81 1.45
N CYS A 278 -0.43 9.64 0.80
CA CYS A 278 -1.40 9.43 -0.28
C CYS A 278 -2.70 8.82 0.21
N ARG A 279 -2.66 8.03 1.30
CA ARG A 279 -3.76 7.20 1.79
C ARG A 279 -4.27 6.17 0.77
N GLN A 280 -3.66 6.04 -0.40
CA GLN A 280 -4.07 5.12 -1.47
C GLN A 280 -3.13 3.92 -1.61
N GLY A 281 -2.23 3.72 -0.65
CA GLY A 281 -1.25 2.65 -0.65
C GLY A 281 -0.94 2.17 0.76
N VAL A 282 -0.31 1.01 0.81
CA VAL A 282 0.25 0.42 2.03
C VAL A 282 1.76 0.56 2.02
N MET A 283 2.39 0.44 3.18
CA MET A 283 3.83 0.40 3.27
C MET A 283 4.37 -0.95 2.81
N GLN A 284 5.52 -0.89 2.14
CA GLN A 284 6.38 -2.02 1.85
C GLN A 284 7.72 -1.82 2.53
N ALA A 285 8.28 -2.91 3.02
CA ALA A 285 9.61 -2.95 3.58
C ALA A 285 10.47 -4.01 2.86
N ARG A 286 11.78 -3.78 2.83
CA ARG A 286 12.81 -4.77 2.51
C ARG A 286 14.09 -4.49 3.29
N ARG A 287 14.99 -5.46 3.35
CA ARG A 287 16.33 -5.29 3.93
C ARG A 287 17.38 -5.43 2.84
N ARG A 288 18.16 -4.39 2.58
CA ARG A 288 19.22 -4.40 1.57
C ARG A 288 20.56 -4.02 2.21
N ALA A 289 21.57 -4.89 2.07
CA ALA A 289 22.88 -4.68 2.68
C ALA A 289 22.79 -4.35 4.20
N GLY A 290 21.88 -5.02 4.91
CA GLY A 290 21.64 -4.81 6.34
C GLY A 290 20.68 -3.66 6.67
N VAL A 291 20.50 -2.70 5.77
CA VAL A 291 19.65 -1.52 5.95
C VAL A 291 18.19 -1.86 5.66
N LEU A 292 17.28 -1.46 6.55
CA LEU A 292 15.85 -1.55 6.30
C LEU A 292 15.45 -0.38 5.40
N GLU A 293 14.72 -0.66 4.33
CA GLU A 293 14.17 0.35 3.43
C GLU A 293 12.64 0.24 3.47
N VAL A 294 11.94 1.36 3.65
CA VAL A 294 10.47 1.43 3.63
C VAL A 294 9.98 2.41 2.57
N ARG A 295 8.89 2.04 1.89
CA ARG A 295 8.20 2.90 0.90
C ARG A 295 6.70 2.62 0.80
N CYS A 296 5.93 3.56 0.28
CA CYS A 296 4.53 3.38 -0.06
C CYS A 296 4.32 2.69 -1.42
N THR A 297 3.35 1.77 -1.53
CA THR A 297 2.94 1.14 -2.80
C THR A 297 2.19 2.07 -3.75
N GLY A 298 1.57 3.13 -3.22
CA GLY A 298 0.70 4.04 -3.96
C GLY A 298 1.46 5.21 -4.57
N CYS A 299 2.06 6.05 -3.73
CA CYS A 299 2.79 7.25 -4.18
C CYS A 299 4.31 7.07 -4.26
N GLY A 300 4.86 5.98 -3.70
CA GLY A 300 6.30 5.74 -3.71
C GLY A 300 7.12 6.56 -2.70
N VAL A 301 6.47 7.34 -1.82
CA VAL A 301 7.13 8.04 -0.70
C VAL A 301 7.94 7.03 0.13
N ALA A 302 9.14 7.40 0.56
CA ALA A 302 10.11 6.52 1.21
C ALA A 302 10.81 7.24 2.37
N GLU A 303 11.45 6.49 3.25
CA GLU A 303 12.15 7.02 4.42
C GLU A 303 13.17 8.11 4.02
N GLY A 304 13.19 9.22 4.76
CA GLY A 304 14.04 10.38 4.48
C GLY A 304 13.51 11.35 3.41
N SER A 305 12.24 11.23 2.99
CA SER A 305 11.58 12.24 2.17
C SER A 305 10.97 13.35 3.04
N ASP A 306 11.73 14.39 3.36
CA ASP A 306 11.18 15.59 3.99
C ASP A 306 10.26 16.33 3.01
N THR A 307 8.95 16.20 3.19
CA THR A 307 7.97 17.20 2.76
C THR A 307 6.97 17.37 3.91
N PRO A 308 6.88 18.54 4.57
CA PRO A 308 5.83 18.77 5.55
C PRO A 308 4.46 18.73 4.86
N PRO A 309 3.39 18.31 5.55
CA PRO A 309 2.05 18.42 5.00
C PRO A 309 1.75 19.89 4.72
N GLU A 310 1.45 20.25 3.47
CA GLU A 310 0.76 21.51 3.17
C GLU A 310 -0.64 21.43 3.79
N GLY A 311 -0.74 21.82 5.06
CA GLY A 311 -2.00 22.11 5.71
C GLY A 311 -2.69 23.28 5.01
N PRO A 312 -4.02 23.38 5.10
CA PRO A 312 -4.76 24.50 4.53
C PRO A 312 -4.23 25.80 5.13
N ARG A 313 -3.66 26.66 4.28
CA ARG A 313 -3.41 28.07 4.63
C ARG A 313 -4.75 28.71 4.93
N ALA A 314 -5.09 28.79 6.21
CA ALA A 314 -6.13 29.68 6.68
C ALA A 314 -5.73 31.10 6.28
N ALA A 315 -6.49 31.68 5.35
CA ALA A 315 -6.40 33.09 5.01
C ALA A 315 -6.88 33.90 6.22
N LEU A 316 -5.94 34.39 7.03
CA LEU A 316 -6.19 35.52 7.91
C LEU A 316 -6.33 36.75 7.00
N THR A 317 -7.57 37.17 6.81
CA THR A 317 -7.93 38.48 6.24
C THR A 317 -8.08 39.44 7.43
N PRO A 318 -7.65 40.70 7.33
CA PRO A 318 -7.35 41.58 8.47
C PRO A 318 -8.56 41.96 9.33
#